data_AF-A0A166MPQ6-F1
#
_entry.id   AF-A0A166MPQ6-F1
#
_cell.length_a   1.000
_cell.length_b   1.000
_cell.length_c   1.000
_cell.angle_alpha   90.00
_cell.angle_beta   90.00
_cell.angle_gamma   90.00
#
_symmetry.space_group_name_H-M   'P 1'
#
loop_
_entity.id
_entity.type
_entity.pdbx_description
1 polymer ?
#
loop_
_entity_poly.entity_id
_entity_poly.type
_entity_poly.pdbx_seq_one_letter_code
_entity_poly.pdbx_strand_id
1 'polypeptide(L)'
;MSLTSSHASSPVDLTITEPTVDQIQELDAKGARHSQYYFEDGNIVFQVEDTLYNVHRYFFARDSAHFRAIFQGTVQGTDAIKQCVLSGLNCADFDEILAILYPIDFRRPTKKTTARWISVLHLAAEWDFTNIKLLAIDNLTENATPIDKIVLGRRYGITDWLPGAYEAVCTRTDPLNLEEGLKLGVEDTVRISAARQMYGTCQARYETKYLAGDLGDIFDLENSAEGNS
;
A
#
# COMPACT_ATOMS: atom_id res chain seq x y z
N MET A 1 -17.96 18.81 16.24
CA MET A 1 -16.97 18.24 17.16
C MET A 1 -16.24 17.16 16.38
N SER A 2 -15.01 17.44 15.95
CA SER A 2 -14.26 16.57 15.05
C SER A 2 -13.28 15.74 15.86
N LEU A 3 -13.53 14.43 15.95
CA LEU A 3 -12.61 13.47 16.52
C LEU A 3 -11.78 12.91 15.36
N THR A 4 -10.58 13.45 15.18
CA THR A 4 -9.60 12.95 14.21
C THR A 4 -8.99 11.67 14.78
N SER A 5 -9.36 10.52 14.21
CA SER A 5 -8.68 9.24 14.47
C SER A 5 -7.46 9.16 13.55
N SER A 6 -6.30 9.50 14.11
CA SER A 6 -5.00 9.37 13.45
C SER A 6 -4.47 7.95 13.67
N HIS A 7 -4.76 7.04 12.75
CA HIS A 7 -3.88 5.89 12.51
C HIS A 7 -2.97 6.24 11.34
N ALA A 8 -1.95 7.04 11.65
CA ALA A 8 -0.82 7.24 10.77
C ALA A 8 -0.03 5.92 10.73
N SER A 9 0.02 5.27 9.57
CA SER A 9 1.14 4.38 9.26
C SER A 9 2.41 5.23 9.36
N SER A 10 3.37 4.78 10.16
CA SER A 10 4.64 5.47 10.33
C SER A 10 5.30 5.68 8.96
N PRO A 11 5.87 6.87 8.68
CA PRO A 11 6.62 7.09 7.46
C PRO A 11 7.85 6.17 7.43
N VAL A 12 8.20 5.68 6.25
CA VAL A 12 9.50 5.04 5.97
C VAL A 12 10.57 6.07 6.26
N ASP A 13 11.30 5.87 7.36
CA ASP A 13 12.33 6.82 7.80
C ASP A 13 13.65 6.53 7.08
N LEU A 14 14.18 7.56 6.42
CA LEU A 14 15.44 7.51 5.69
C LEU A 14 16.56 7.96 6.61
N THR A 15 17.37 7.00 7.09
CA THR A 15 18.58 7.33 7.83
C THR A 15 19.75 7.49 6.86
N ILE A 16 20.24 8.71 6.71
CA ILE A 16 21.42 9.03 5.88
C ILE A 16 22.65 8.97 6.78
N THR A 17 23.59 8.06 6.50
CA THR A 17 24.87 7.95 7.22
C THR A 17 26.03 8.09 6.25
N GLU A 18 27.00 8.97 6.54
CA GLU A 18 28.24 9.12 5.76
C GLU A 18 29.28 8.07 6.19
N PRO A 19 29.86 7.27 5.27
CA PRO A 19 30.93 6.34 5.61
C PRO A 19 32.32 6.88 5.24
N THR A 20 33.29 6.60 6.10
CA THR A 20 34.72 6.86 5.85
C THR A 20 35.33 5.78 4.95
N VAL A 21 36.46 6.08 4.29
CA VAL A 21 37.12 5.21 3.30
C VAL A 21 37.44 3.81 3.85
N ASP A 22 37.71 3.68 5.15
CA ASP A 22 37.95 2.40 5.83
C ASP A 22 36.66 1.57 6.06
N GLN A 23 35.49 2.21 6.08
CA GLN A 23 34.18 1.54 6.25
C GLN A 23 33.66 0.93 4.93
N ILE A 24 34.16 1.38 3.78
CA ILE A 24 33.78 0.83 2.46
C ILE A 24 34.17 -0.66 2.37
N GLN A 25 35.18 -1.09 3.13
CA GLN A 25 35.65 -2.47 3.16
C GLN A 25 35.00 -3.32 4.27
N GLU A 26 34.32 -2.68 5.23
CA GLU A 26 33.65 -3.32 6.37
C GLU A 26 32.11 -3.39 6.21
N LEU A 27 31.54 -2.60 5.30
CA LEU A 27 30.10 -2.61 4.97
C LEU A 27 29.66 -3.77 4.07
N ASP A 28 30.60 -4.44 3.39
CA ASP A 28 30.37 -5.75 2.75
C ASP A 28 30.00 -6.85 3.77
N ALA A 29 30.10 -6.58 5.09
CA ALA A 29 29.98 -7.59 6.14
C ALA A 29 28.59 -7.76 6.78
N LYS A 30 27.54 -7.02 6.39
CA LYS A 30 26.26 -7.06 7.15
C LYS A 30 24.96 -7.33 6.40
N GLY A 31 24.95 -7.39 5.06
CA GLY A 31 23.73 -7.70 4.31
C GLY A 31 23.96 -8.61 3.11
N ALA A 32 23.01 -9.48 2.82
CA ALA A 32 23.05 -10.37 1.65
C ALA A 32 22.75 -9.57 0.37
N ARG A 33 23.51 -9.80 -0.70
CA ARG A 33 23.26 -9.15 -2.00
C ARG A 33 21.99 -9.71 -2.62
N HIS A 34 21.10 -8.82 -3.08
CA HIS A 34 19.87 -9.25 -3.75
C HIS A 34 20.18 -9.99 -5.04
N SER A 35 19.54 -11.14 -5.26
CA SER A 35 19.87 -12.04 -6.38
C SER A 35 19.62 -11.44 -7.76
N GLN A 36 18.65 -10.52 -7.89
CA GLN A 36 18.23 -9.94 -9.18
C GLN A 36 18.57 -8.45 -9.33
N TYR A 37 18.68 -7.72 -8.22
CA TYR A 37 18.76 -6.25 -8.21
C TYR A 37 20.04 -5.76 -7.54
N TYR A 38 21.11 -6.54 -7.70
CA TYR A 38 22.46 -6.16 -7.37
C TYR A 38 23.28 -6.14 -8.65
N PHE A 39 23.33 -4.98 -9.31
CA PHE A 39 24.03 -4.78 -10.56
C PHE A 39 25.50 -4.42 -10.29
N GLU A 40 26.43 -4.92 -11.12
CA GLU A 40 27.86 -4.61 -10.96
C GLU A 40 28.17 -3.14 -11.27
N ASP A 41 27.41 -2.52 -12.17
CA ASP A 41 27.52 -1.13 -12.60
C ASP A 41 26.57 -0.17 -11.84
N GLY A 42 25.87 -0.68 -10.82
CA GLY A 42 25.02 0.14 -9.94
C GLY A 42 25.84 1.25 -9.26
N ASN A 43 25.20 2.41 -9.07
CA ASN A 43 25.84 3.61 -8.53
C ASN A 43 25.13 4.15 -7.28
N ILE A 44 24.21 3.37 -6.72
CA ILE A 44 23.62 3.59 -5.41
C ILE A 44 23.19 2.25 -4.79
N VAL A 45 23.51 2.06 -3.51
CA VAL A 45 23.08 0.89 -2.74
C VAL A 45 21.87 1.26 -1.89
N PHE A 46 20.77 0.51 -1.99
CA PHE A 46 19.71 0.54 -0.99
C PHE A 46 19.85 -0.66 -0.07
N GLN A 47 19.66 -0.44 1.22
CA GLN A 47 19.53 -1.51 2.21
C GLN A 47 18.06 -1.57 2.66
N VAL A 48 17.44 -2.72 2.45
CA VAL A 48 16.09 -3.03 2.94
C VAL A 48 16.22 -4.28 3.79
N GLU A 49 15.82 -4.20 5.06
CA GLU A 49 16.09 -5.26 6.04
C GLU A 49 17.60 -5.61 6.05
N ASP A 50 17.95 -6.90 5.90
CA ASP A 50 19.32 -7.39 5.80
C ASP A 50 19.77 -7.63 4.33
N THR A 51 19.09 -7.01 3.37
CA THR A 51 19.35 -7.19 1.93
C THR A 51 19.88 -5.91 1.29
N LEU A 52 20.96 -6.05 0.51
CA LEU A 52 21.58 -4.97 -0.25
C LEU A 52 21.16 -5.02 -1.72
N TYR A 53 20.79 -3.87 -2.25
CA TYR A 53 20.35 -3.63 -3.62
C TYR A 53 21.30 -2.63 -4.27
N ASN A 54 22.15 -3.06 -5.20
CA ASN A 54 22.97 -2.12 -5.96
C ASN A 54 22.30 -1.78 -7.29
N VAL A 55 21.82 -0.55 -7.45
CA VAL A 55 20.96 -0.11 -8.57
C VAL A 55 21.41 1.23 -9.13
N HIS A 56 20.75 1.69 -10.17
CA HIS A 56 21.05 2.96 -10.84
C HIS A 56 20.19 4.10 -10.30
N ARG A 57 20.85 5.09 -9.69
CA ARG A 57 20.29 6.35 -9.18
C ARG A 57 19.39 7.06 -10.20
N TYR A 58 19.74 6.96 -11.48
CA TYR A 58 19.02 7.61 -12.58
C TYR A 58 17.52 7.27 -12.58
N PHE A 59 17.14 5.99 -12.44
CA PHE A 59 15.72 5.59 -12.51
C PHE A 59 14.89 6.17 -11.36
N PHE A 60 15.49 6.29 -10.17
CA PHE A 60 14.86 6.93 -9.02
C PHE A 60 14.76 8.45 -9.22
N ALA A 61 15.87 9.10 -9.58
CA ALA A 61 15.92 10.56 -9.74
C ALA A 61 15.07 11.08 -10.90
N ARG A 62 14.88 10.27 -11.95
CA ARG A 62 14.07 10.61 -13.12
C ARG A 62 12.61 10.80 -12.73
N ASP A 63 12.02 9.79 -12.09
CA ASP A 63 10.57 9.72 -11.88
C ASP A 63 10.11 10.06 -10.46
N SER A 64 11.02 10.15 -9.48
CA SER A 64 10.70 10.56 -8.10
C SER A 64 11.31 11.92 -7.76
N ALA A 65 10.46 12.89 -7.40
CA ALA A 65 10.95 14.19 -6.92
C ALA A 65 11.60 14.06 -5.54
N HIS A 66 11.10 13.16 -4.70
CA HIS A 66 11.67 12.84 -3.39
C HIS A 66 13.14 12.38 -3.50
N PHE A 67 13.41 11.35 -4.29
CA PHE A 67 14.77 10.85 -4.50
C PHE A 67 15.64 11.86 -5.25
N ARG A 68 15.07 12.61 -6.21
CA ARG A 68 15.80 13.70 -6.86
C ARG A 68 16.29 14.74 -5.84
N ALA A 69 15.44 15.15 -4.90
CA ALA A 69 15.79 16.09 -3.85
C ALA A 69 16.86 15.50 -2.91
N ILE A 70 16.69 14.24 -2.47
CA ILE A 70 17.67 13.54 -1.63
C ILE A 70 19.05 13.56 -2.30
N PHE A 71 19.12 13.18 -3.57
CA PHE A 71 20.39 13.06 -4.24
C PHE A 71 20.98 14.40 -4.73
N GLN A 72 20.18 15.48 -4.79
CA GLN A 72 20.64 16.83 -5.11
C GLN A 72 21.10 17.59 -3.85
N GLY A 73 20.40 17.43 -2.73
CA GLY A 73 20.76 18.05 -1.45
C GLY A 73 22.13 17.62 -0.95
N THR A 74 22.57 16.42 -1.31
CA THR A 74 23.91 15.89 -1.01
C THR A 74 25.01 16.33 -1.97
N VAL A 75 24.72 17.18 -2.96
CA VAL A 75 25.76 17.74 -3.85
C VAL A 75 26.40 19.00 -3.24
N GLN A 76 25.80 19.60 -2.20
CA GLN A 76 26.33 20.81 -1.55
C GLN A 76 27.33 20.56 -0.41
N GLY A 77 27.62 19.30 -0.08
CA GLY A 77 28.67 18.93 0.86
C GLY A 77 28.89 17.43 0.80
N THR A 78 30.12 17.05 0.46
CA THR A 78 30.70 15.69 0.48
C THR A 78 30.17 14.66 -0.53
N ASP A 79 31.11 13.95 -1.16
CA ASP A 79 30.89 12.99 -2.24
C ASP A 79 29.83 11.93 -1.90
N ALA A 80 28.91 11.75 -2.85
CA ALA A 80 28.24 10.49 -3.15
C ALA A 80 27.57 9.75 -1.97
N ILE A 81 26.26 9.92 -1.77
CA ILE A 81 25.47 8.90 -1.08
C ILE A 81 25.68 7.58 -1.82
N LYS A 82 26.50 6.69 -1.26
CA LYS A 82 26.72 5.35 -1.79
C LYS A 82 25.69 4.36 -1.25
N GLN A 83 25.08 4.65 -0.09
CA GLN A 83 24.14 3.75 0.58
C GLN A 83 22.96 4.50 1.21
N CYS A 84 21.74 4.01 0.99
CA CYS A 84 20.49 4.48 1.59
C CYS A 84 19.82 3.34 2.35
N VAL A 85 19.54 3.52 3.65
CA VAL A 85 18.80 2.52 4.44
C VAL A 85 17.31 2.88 4.42
N LEU A 86 16.47 1.95 3.96
CA LEU A 86 15.01 2.08 3.92
C LEU A 86 14.42 1.30 5.11
N SER A 87 13.89 2.02 6.10
CA SER A 87 13.33 1.41 7.31
C SER A 87 11.81 1.26 7.21
N GLY A 88 11.25 0.15 7.73
CA GLY A 88 9.79 -0.07 7.72
C GLY A 88 9.24 -0.60 6.40
N LEU A 89 10.11 -1.03 5.50
CA LEU A 89 9.80 -1.66 4.22
C LEU A 89 10.37 -3.08 4.20
N ASN A 90 9.63 -4.04 3.64
CA ASN A 90 10.15 -5.39 3.38
C ASN A 90 10.70 -5.50 1.95
N CYS A 91 11.55 -6.50 1.73
CA CYS A 91 12.17 -6.73 0.41
C CYS A 91 11.14 -6.94 -0.72
N ALA A 92 10.04 -7.66 -0.45
CA ALA A 92 9.05 -7.98 -1.47
C ALA A 92 8.34 -6.73 -2.02
N ASP A 93 8.01 -5.78 -1.16
CA ASP A 93 7.38 -4.51 -1.54
C ASP A 93 8.34 -3.64 -2.35
N PHE A 94 9.63 -3.61 -1.97
CA PHE A 94 10.65 -2.88 -2.73
C PHE A 94 10.88 -3.50 -4.12
N ASP A 95 10.90 -4.84 -4.20
CA ASP A 95 11.04 -5.59 -5.45
C ASP A 95 9.92 -5.26 -6.45
N GLU A 96 8.70 -4.94 -5.97
CA GLU A 96 7.61 -4.56 -6.87
C GLU A 96 7.87 -3.24 -7.60
N ILE A 97 8.46 -2.25 -6.91
CA ILE A 97 8.89 -0.97 -7.51
C ILE A 97 10.06 -1.21 -8.46
N LEU A 98 11.06 -2.00 -8.05
CA LEU A 98 12.20 -2.32 -8.89
C LEU A 98 11.80 -3.07 -10.16
N ALA A 99 10.83 -3.98 -10.09
CA ALA A 99 10.31 -4.68 -11.26
C ALA A 99 9.64 -3.75 -12.30
N ILE A 100 9.15 -2.58 -11.87
CA ILE A 100 8.61 -1.55 -12.77
C ILE A 100 9.75 -0.73 -13.39
N LEU A 101 10.79 -0.40 -12.60
CA LEU A 101 11.96 0.36 -13.07
C LEU A 101 12.90 -0.46 -13.96
N TYR A 102 12.99 -1.77 -13.72
CA TYR A 102 13.83 -2.75 -14.41
C TYR A 102 12.98 -3.88 -15.01
N PRO A 103 12.12 -3.58 -16.01
CA PRO A 103 11.32 -4.61 -16.65
C PRO A 103 12.20 -5.61 -17.40
N ILE A 104 12.08 -6.89 -17.05
CA ILE A 104 12.80 -7.98 -17.71
C ILE A 104 12.20 -8.27 -19.10
N ASP A 105 10.86 -8.27 -19.20
CA ASP A 105 10.13 -8.44 -20.46
C ASP A 105 9.19 -7.24 -20.67
N PHE A 106 9.60 -6.34 -21.58
CA PHE A 106 8.82 -5.16 -21.96
C PHE A 106 7.51 -5.49 -22.67
N ARG A 107 7.43 -6.65 -23.34
CA ARG A 107 6.21 -7.07 -24.05
C ARG A 107 5.20 -7.72 -23.12
N ARG A 108 5.69 -8.36 -22.05
CA ARG A 108 4.86 -9.07 -21.07
C ARG A 108 5.33 -8.74 -19.66
N PRO A 109 4.94 -7.57 -19.13
CA PRO A 109 5.22 -7.21 -17.76
C PRO A 109 4.69 -8.29 -16.79
N THR A 110 5.44 -8.54 -15.72
CA THR A 110 5.05 -9.49 -14.68
C THR A 110 3.69 -9.10 -14.12
N LYS A 111 2.72 -10.03 -14.18
CA LYS A 111 1.39 -9.80 -13.60
C LYS A 111 1.50 -9.67 -12.09
N LYS A 112 0.93 -8.61 -11.54
CA LYS A 112 0.87 -8.34 -10.10
C LYS A 112 -0.55 -8.58 -9.59
N THR A 113 -0.66 -9.03 -8.36
CA THR A 113 -1.96 -9.15 -7.66
C THR A 113 -2.44 -7.77 -7.22
N THR A 114 -3.72 -7.64 -6.87
CA THR A 114 -4.27 -6.40 -6.31
C THR A 114 -3.47 -5.94 -5.09
N ALA A 115 -3.13 -6.85 -4.16
CA ALA A 115 -2.34 -6.52 -2.97
C ALA A 115 -0.95 -5.94 -3.33
N ARG A 116 -0.28 -6.49 -4.34
CA ARG A 116 1.01 -5.96 -4.84
C ARG A 116 0.85 -4.58 -5.46
N TRP A 117 -0.21 -4.34 -6.22
CA TRP A 117 -0.49 -3.01 -6.75
C TRP A 117 -0.83 -1.98 -5.66
N ILE A 118 -1.48 -2.39 -4.58
CA ILE A 118 -1.70 -1.53 -3.40
C ILE A 118 -0.37 -1.13 -2.76
N SER A 119 0.54 -2.08 -2.58
CA SER A 119 1.90 -1.82 -2.09
C SER A 119 2.66 -0.83 -3.00
N VAL A 120 2.64 -1.06 -4.32
CA VAL A 120 3.22 -0.12 -5.30
C VAL A 120 2.59 1.27 -5.18
N LEU A 121 1.27 1.37 -5.04
CA LEU A 121 0.58 2.66 -4.87
C LEU A 121 1.04 3.38 -3.60
N HIS A 122 1.20 2.64 -2.49
CA HIS A 122 1.69 3.18 -1.23
C HIS A 122 3.10 3.78 -1.38
N LEU A 123 4.05 2.99 -1.87
CA LEU A 123 5.44 3.43 -2.04
C LEU A 123 5.58 4.54 -3.08
N ALA A 124 4.83 4.46 -4.19
CA ALA A 124 4.88 5.48 -5.22
C ALA A 124 4.32 6.82 -4.72
N ALA A 125 3.32 6.80 -3.85
CA ALA A 125 2.81 8.02 -3.21
C ALA A 125 3.78 8.57 -2.15
N GLU A 126 4.40 7.70 -1.37
CA GLU A 126 5.35 8.07 -0.31
C GLU A 126 6.64 8.67 -0.88
N TRP A 127 7.20 8.05 -1.92
CA TRP A 127 8.42 8.51 -2.58
C TRP A 127 8.15 9.42 -3.78
N ASP A 128 6.93 9.93 -3.94
CA ASP A 128 6.57 10.89 -4.99
C ASP A 128 6.94 10.43 -6.41
N PHE A 129 6.70 9.16 -6.73
CA PHE A 129 6.79 8.61 -8.09
C PHE A 129 5.47 8.82 -8.84
N THR A 130 5.26 10.02 -9.39
CA THR A 130 3.99 10.41 -10.03
C THR A 130 3.51 9.41 -11.10
N ASN A 131 4.38 9.02 -12.03
CA ASN A 131 3.99 8.12 -13.13
C ASN A 131 3.71 6.68 -12.64
N ILE A 132 4.46 6.20 -11.64
CA ILE A 132 4.23 4.87 -11.06
C ILE A 132 2.95 4.86 -10.22
N LYS A 133 2.66 5.96 -9.52
CA LYS A 133 1.40 6.15 -8.80
C LYS A 133 0.21 6.06 -9.75
N LEU A 134 0.27 6.76 -10.89
CA LEU A 134 -0.79 6.69 -11.91
C LEU A 134 -0.91 5.28 -12.51
N LEU A 135 0.20 4.62 -12.82
CA LEU A 135 0.19 3.23 -13.29
C LEU A 135 -0.49 2.27 -12.30
N ALA A 136 -0.23 2.44 -11.00
CA ALA A 136 -0.87 1.64 -9.97
C ALA A 136 -2.37 1.94 -9.87
N ILE A 137 -2.78 3.22 -10.00
CA ILE A 137 -4.18 3.62 -10.05
C ILE A 137 -4.88 2.97 -11.25
N ASP A 138 -4.30 2.98 -12.44
CA ASP A 138 -4.93 2.36 -13.63
C ASP A 138 -5.19 0.87 -13.41
N ASN A 139 -4.19 0.14 -12.89
CA ASN A 139 -4.32 -1.29 -12.61
C ASN A 139 -5.34 -1.60 -11.49
N LEU A 140 -5.42 -0.76 -10.46
CA LEU A 140 -6.36 -0.92 -9.36
C LEU A 140 -7.79 -0.49 -9.73
N THR A 141 -7.94 0.43 -10.68
CA THR A 141 -9.27 0.85 -11.17
C THR A 141 -10.05 -0.34 -11.72
N GLU A 142 -9.37 -1.26 -12.41
CA GLU A 142 -10.00 -2.45 -12.97
C GLU A 142 -10.18 -3.58 -11.94
N ASN A 143 -9.25 -3.75 -11.00
CA ASN A 143 -9.13 -4.99 -10.22
C ASN A 143 -9.36 -4.83 -8.70
N ALA A 144 -9.41 -3.61 -8.16
CA ALA A 144 -9.61 -3.40 -6.72
C ALA A 144 -11.07 -3.56 -6.31
N THR A 145 -11.29 -4.08 -5.09
CA THR A 145 -12.63 -4.22 -4.52
C THR A 145 -13.25 -2.84 -4.25
N PRO A 146 -14.59 -2.73 -4.17
CA PRO A 146 -15.23 -1.47 -3.78
C PRO A 146 -14.73 -0.93 -2.42
N ILE A 147 -14.42 -1.82 -1.47
CA ILE A 147 -13.89 -1.45 -0.15
C ILE A 147 -12.49 -0.84 -0.30
N ASP A 148 -11.59 -1.51 -1.03
CA ASP A 148 -10.25 -0.99 -1.28
C ASP A 148 -10.31 0.35 -2.04
N LYS A 149 -11.22 0.50 -3.00
CA LYS A 149 -11.43 1.75 -3.74
C LYS A 149 -11.85 2.91 -2.83
N ILE A 150 -12.71 2.67 -1.84
CA ILE A 150 -13.07 3.69 -0.85
C ILE A 150 -11.85 4.06 0.01
N VAL A 151 -11.17 3.06 0.57
CA VAL A 151 -10.03 3.28 1.49
C VAL A 151 -8.89 4.01 0.78
N LEU A 152 -8.45 3.48 -0.37
CA LEU A 152 -7.35 4.04 -1.15
C LEU A 152 -7.76 5.37 -1.80
N GLY A 153 -8.99 5.47 -2.28
CA GLY A 153 -9.50 6.70 -2.89
C GLY A 153 -9.49 7.86 -1.91
N ARG A 154 -9.88 7.63 -0.66
CA ARG A 154 -9.76 8.65 0.40
C ARG A 154 -8.32 8.92 0.79
N ARG A 155 -7.51 7.88 0.99
CA ARG A 155 -6.11 8.02 1.44
C ARG A 155 -5.25 8.79 0.43
N TYR A 156 -5.43 8.55 -0.87
CA TYR A 156 -4.59 9.12 -1.93
C TYR A 156 -5.26 10.22 -2.75
N GLY A 157 -6.49 10.60 -2.42
CA GLY A 157 -7.26 11.64 -3.12
C GLY A 157 -7.76 11.23 -4.50
N ILE A 158 -8.06 9.94 -4.72
CA ILE A 158 -8.58 9.42 -5.98
C ILE A 158 -10.11 9.51 -5.94
N THR A 159 -10.64 10.70 -6.22
CA THR A 159 -12.07 11.01 -6.06
C THR A 159 -12.96 10.24 -7.02
N ASP A 160 -12.46 9.90 -8.21
CA ASP A 160 -13.21 9.25 -9.28
C ASP A 160 -13.69 7.84 -8.91
N TRP A 161 -12.98 7.18 -7.99
CA TRP A 161 -13.37 5.86 -7.48
C TRP A 161 -14.55 5.92 -6.51
N LEU A 162 -14.69 7.01 -5.77
CA LEU A 162 -15.55 7.05 -4.60
C LEU A 162 -17.04 6.86 -4.93
N PRO A 163 -17.65 7.56 -5.90
CA PRO A 163 -19.08 7.45 -6.17
C PRO A 163 -19.50 6.01 -6.51
N GLY A 164 -18.83 5.39 -7.47
CA GLY A 164 -19.15 4.02 -7.90
C GLY A 164 -18.84 2.98 -6.82
N ALA A 165 -17.81 3.19 -6.01
CA ALA A 165 -17.48 2.28 -4.92
C ALA A 165 -18.50 2.37 -3.77
N TYR A 166 -18.90 3.57 -3.35
CA TYR A 166 -19.95 3.74 -2.34
C TYR A 166 -21.29 3.21 -2.83
N GLU A 167 -21.67 3.47 -4.09
CA GLU A 167 -22.90 2.91 -4.67
C GLU A 167 -22.89 1.38 -4.62
N ALA A 168 -21.79 0.74 -5.05
CA ALA A 168 -21.66 -0.72 -5.03
C ALA A 168 -21.77 -1.30 -3.60
N VAL A 169 -21.15 -0.66 -2.60
CA VAL A 169 -21.21 -1.12 -1.21
C VAL A 169 -22.58 -0.85 -0.56
N CYS A 170 -23.23 0.26 -0.90
CA CYS A 170 -24.53 0.61 -0.32
C CYS A 170 -25.70 -0.17 -0.94
N THR A 171 -25.58 -0.60 -2.19
CA THR A 171 -26.66 -1.29 -2.92
C THR A 171 -26.56 -2.81 -2.89
N ARG A 172 -25.38 -3.39 -2.58
CA ARG A 172 -25.22 -4.85 -2.51
C ARG A 172 -26.06 -5.47 -1.39
N THR A 173 -26.47 -6.73 -1.59
CA THR A 173 -27.28 -7.49 -0.64
C THR A 173 -26.56 -7.67 0.70
N ASP A 174 -25.32 -8.14 0.68
CA ASP A 174 -24.57 -8.47 1.89
C ASP A 174 -24.13 -7.21 2.65
N PRO A 175 -24.29 -7.16 3.99
CA PRO A 175 -23.80 -6.06 4.80
C PRO A 175 -22.28 -6.04 4.85
N LEU A 176 -21.72 -5.02 5.51
CA LEU A 176 -20.30 -5.00 5.82
C LEU A 176 -19.96 -6.13 6.77
N ASN A 177 -18.91 -6.89 6.44
CA ASN A 177 -18.31 -7.82 7.39
C ASN A 177 -17.26 -7.11 8.28
N LEU A 178 -16.75 -7.82 9.28
CA LEU A 178 -15.79 -7.26 10.24
C LEU A 178 -14.49 -6.80 9.57
N GLU A 179 -13.96 -7.57 8.61
CA GLU A 179 -12.71 -7.21 7.92
C GLU A 179 -12.88 -5.92 7.12
N GLU A 180 -14.01 -5.78 6.41
CA GLU A 180 -14.34 -4.58 5.66
C GLU A 180 -14.53 -3.38 6.58
N GLY A 181 -15.25 -3.56 7.71
CA GLY A 181 -15.43 -2.52 8.72
C GLY A 181 -14.11 -2.03 9.31
N LEU A 182 -13.18 -2.94 9.59
CA LEU A 182 -11.83 -2.61 10.07
C LEU A 182 -11.04 -1.82 9.02
N LYS A 183 -11.14 -2.19 7.74
CA LYS A 183 -10.46 -1.49 6.63
C LYS A 183 -11.03 -0.08 6.40
N LEU A 184 -12.34 0.07 6.43
CA LEU A 184 -13.04 1.35 6.23
C LEU A 184 -12.84 2.31 7.41
N GLY A 185 -12.69 1.76 8.61
CA GLY A 185 -12.74 2.53 9.84
C GLY A 185 -14.15 2.99 10.20
N VAL A 186 -14.26 3.63 11.36
CA VAL A 186 -15.56 3.95 11.98
C VAL A 186 -16.40 4.91 11.14
N GLU A 187 -15.78 5.97 10.60
CA GLU A 187 -16.49 7.03 9.86
C GLU A 187 -17.24 6.48 8.64
N ASP A 188 -16.54 5.75 7.78
CA ASP A 188 -17.14 5.23 6.54
C ASP A 188 -18.08 4.07 6.83
N THR A 189 -17.78 3.23 7.82
CA THR A 189 -18.70 2.17 8.27
C THR A 189 -20.05 2.74 8.71
N VAL A 190 -20.04 3.80 9.53
CA VAL A 190 -21.27 4.45 10.01
C VAL A 190 -22.03 5.10 8.85
N ARG A 191 -21.35 5.81 7.96
CA ARG A 191 -21.98 6.46 6.80
C ARG A 191 -22.60 5.45 5.84
N ILE A 192 -21.89 4.37 5.54
CA ILE A 192 -22.38 3.29 4.68
C ILE A 192 -23.60 2.63 5.33
N SER A 193 -23.54 2.34 6.63
CA SER A 193 -24.68 1.75 7.35
C SER A 193 -25.92 2.65 7.31
N ALA A 194 -25.77 3.95 7.57
CA ALA A 194 -26.86 4.92 7.50
C ALA A 194 -27.44 5.03 6.08
N ALA A 195 -26.59 5.08 5.06
CA ALA A 195 -27.03 5.08 3.67
C ALA A 195 -27.83 3.82 3.33
N ARG A 196 -27.35 2.63 3.72
CA ARG A 196 -28.05 1.35 3.49
C ARG A 196 -29.43 1.31 4.15
N GLN A 197 -29.58 1.88 5.35
CA GLN A 197 -30.89 1.99 6.01
C GLN A 197 -31.87 2.87 5.22
N MET A 198 -31.39 3.96 4.62
CA MET A 198 -32.22 4.85 3.78
C MET A 198 -32.66 4.18 2.47
N TYR A 199 -31.81 3.33 1.88
CA TYR A 199 -32.11 2.63 0.62
C TYR A 199 -32.95 1.36 0.79
N GLY A 200 -33.18 0.88 2.01
CA GLY A 200 -34.00 -0.31 2.27
C GLY A 200 -33.43 -1.62 1.69
N THR A 201 -32.14 -1.67 1.35
CA THR A 201 -31.50 -2.77 0.60
C THR A 201 -31.13 -4.00 1.44
N CYS A 202 -31.44 -4.02 2.74
CA CYS A 202 -31.03 -5.10 3.63
C CYS A 202 -32.04 -6.28 3.59
N GLN A 203 -32.01 -7.06 2.50
CA GLN A 203 -32.53 -8.44 2.48
C GLN A 203 -31.35 -9.41 2.57
N ALA A 204 -30.54 -9.36 3.64
CA ALA A 204 -29.34 -10.18 3.73
C ALA A 204 -29.57 -11.47 4.53
N ARG A 205 -29.07 -12.59 4.00
CA ARG A 205 -28.71 -13.79 4.78
C ARG A 205 -27.39 -13.49 5.49
N TYR A 206 -27.46 -13.05 6.73
CA TYR A 206 -26.29 -12.79 7.54
C TYR A 206 -25.74 -14.10 8.12
N GLU A 207 -24.42 -14.30 8.09
CA GLU A 207 -23.82 -15.40 8.85
C GLU A 207 -23.89 -15.08 10.34
N THR A 208 -24.80 -15.74 11.05
CA THR A 208 -25.11 -15.54 12.49
C THR A 208 -23.88 -15.56 13.39
N LYS A 209 -22.80 -16.25 12.97
CA LYS A 209 -21.51 -16.27 13.67
C LYS A 209 -20.92 -14.89 13.96
N TYR A 210 -21.22 -13.87 13.14
CA TYR A 210 -20.74 -12.49 13.36
C TYR A 210 -21.67 -11.65 14.25
N LEU A 211 -22.86 -12.15 14.59
CA LEU A 211 -23.77 -11.56 15.58
C LEU A 211 -23.66 -12.27 16.94
N ALA A 212 -22.83 -13.31 17.07
CA ALA A 212 -22.65 -14.05 18.32
C ALA A 212 -22.20 -13.15 19.49
N GLY A 213 -22.60 -13.52 20.71
CA GLY A 213 -22.45 -12.71 21.92
C GLY A 213 -23.70 -11.89 22.21
N ASP A 214 -23.56 -10.74 22.87
CA ASP A 214 -24.68 -9.95 23.39
C ASP A 214 -25.80 -9.68 22.36
N LEU A 215 -25.46 -9.40 21.09
CA LEU A 215 -26.47 -9.13 20.06
C LEU A 215 -27.19 -10.39 19.60
N GLY A 216 -26.50 -11.52 19.50
CA GLY A 216 -27.06 -12.80 19.12
C GLY A 216 -28.04 -13.29 20.19
N ASP A 217 -27.65 -13.12 21.45
CA ASP A 217 -28.43 -13.49 22.63
C ASP A 217 -29.66 -12.58 22.81
N ILE A 218 -29.51 -11.26 22.62
CA ILE A 218 -30.62 -10.30 22.77
C ILE A 218 -31.69 -10.47 21.69
N PHE A 219 -31.28 -10.83 20.47
CA PHE A 219 -32.18 -10.88 19.30
C PHE A 219 -32.53 -12.31 18.84
N ASP A 220 -32.19 -13.35 19.63
CA ASP A 220 -32.50 -14.76 19.36
C ASP A 220 -32.08 -15.25 17.96
N LEU A 221 -30.92 -14.81 17.50
CA LEU A 221 -30.51 -14.96 16.09
C LEU A 221 -29.97 -16.35 15.75
N GLU A 222 -29.65 -17.20 16.74
CA GLU A 222 -29.13 -18.56 16.52
C GLU A 222 -30.21 -19.55 16.04
N ASN A 223 -31.51 -19.26 16.26
CA ASN A 223 -32.60 -20.20 15.98
C ASN A 223 -33.33 -19.99 14.64
N SER A 224 -32.97 -18.97 13.86
CA SER A 224 -33.73 -18.59 12.66
C SER A 224 -33.27 -19.29 11.36
N ALA A 225 -32.24 -20.16 11.43
CA ALA A 225 -31.71 -20.87 10.27
C ALA A 225 -32.41 -22.21 9.96
N GLU A 226 -33.20 -22.76 10.88
CA GLU A 226 -33.94 -24.03 10.68
C GLU A 226 -35.44 -23.76 10.50
N GLY A 227 -35.84 -23.34 9.30
CA GLY A 227 -37.27 -23.12 9.04
C GLY A 227 -37.59 -22.71 7.62
N ASN A 228 -37.42 -23.62 6.66
CA ASN A 228 -38.29 -23.74 5.49
C ASN A 228 -37.96 -25.06 4.77
N SER A 229 -38.73 -26.10 5.11
CA SER A 229 -39.04 -27.23 4.22
C SER A 229 -40.38 -26.99 3.54
#